data_AF-A0A672I0F4-F1
#
_entry.id   AF-A0A672I0F4-F1
#
_cell.length_a   1.000
_cell.length_b   1.000
_cell.length_c   1.000
_cell.angle_alpha   90.00
_cell.angle_beta   90.00
_cell.angle_gamma   90.00
#
_symmetry.space_group_name_H-M   'P 1'
#
loop_
_entity.id
_entity.type
_entity.pdbx_description
1 polymer ?
#
loop_
_entity_poly.entity_id
_entity_poly.type
_entity_poly.pdbx_seq_one_letter_code
_entity_poly.pdbx_strand_id
1 'polypeptide(L)'
;MNSVADWLLQNRDKIEKGVEIMGQASEVLASTVGQLHPVLEAVFMASAELLNNPDGKEARYLTQQFEQVNRQLEGIQDEIDKIALELQRTSMNKQNFDREAQMVSQYEKFQDFVNAKPKFKEKKMEKFLSHYENTDADLNLDALYNAVMGQNTAGDPMLDTVVATEERSRRAVEDFCARLKKLFVVGIIAVMGHTALKDGAVGEEMVKKWQQRMEDVEKRMKAAVDECTEKFADQAKQDLEHLLQDSPGAADQELANSLLDTLVKKYDWVKWSIRAFSDRERFFFFNWLAGKKYHGSGGANWFDILTKNGIKVVVSFCVDPKPINKREIQEQIEQQKLKGNMMAVALALNKSFPDCLVHAVSHYKVVVETNNFHEDCYYYGKQKRAYLCIHSQ
;
A
#
# COMPACT_ATOMS: atom_id res chain seq x y z
N MET A 1 -8.98 -40.02 -4.12
CA MET A 1 -9.28 -38.83 -4.92
C MET A 1 -10.73 -38.49 -4.65
N ASN A 2 -11.00 -37.38 -3.98
CA ASN A 2 -12.36 -36.82 -3.93
C ASN A 2 -12.77 -36.50 -5.38
N SER A 3 -14.03 -36.76 -5.75
CA SER A 3 -14.47 -36.43 -7.11
C SER A 3 -14.32 -34.92 -7.32
N VAL A 4 -14.09 -34.47 -8.57
CA VAL A 4 -14.05 -33.04 -8.91
C VAL A 4 -15.30 -32.32 -8.37
N ALA A 5 -16.46 -32.99 -8.40
CA ALA A 5 -17.70 -32.50 -7.81
C ALA A 5 -17.62 -32.25 -6.29
N ASP A 6 -17.01 -33.15 -5.52
CA ASP A 6 -16.85 -32.99 -4.07
C ASP A 6 -15.90 -31.85 -3.71
N TRP A 7 -14.81 -31.68 -4.47
CA TRP A 7 -13.90 -30.54 -4.29
C TRP A 7 -14.59 -29.22 -4.60
N LEU A 8 -15.39 -29.16 -5.68
CA LEU A 8 -16.11 -27.95 -6.08
C LEU A 8 -17.11 -27.51 -5.01
N LEU A 9 -17.85 -28.45 -4.44
CA LEU A 9 -18.79 -28.16 -3.35
C LEU A 9 -18.11 -27.59 -2.10
N GLN A 10 -16.88 -28.02 -1.81
CA GLN A 10 -16.13 -27.57 -0.62
C GLN A 10 -15.38 -26.25 -0.83
N ASN A 11 -15.08 -25.87 -2.08
CA ASN A 11 -14.20 -24.74 -2.37
C ASN A 11 -14.88 -23.60 -3.14
N ARG A 12 -16.13 -23.75 -3.58
CA ARG A 12 -16.88 -22.71 -4.30
C ARG A 12 -16.76 -21.31 -3.68
N ASP A 13 -17.13 -21.15 -2.42
CA ASP A 13 -17.12 -19.84 -1.75
C ASP A 13 -15.69 -19.26 -1.68
N LYS A 14 -14.68 -20.12 -1.56
CA LYS A 14 -13.28 -19.70 -1.51
C LYS A 14 -12.77 -19.29 -2.89
N ILE A 15 -13.23 -19.93 -3.96
CA ILE A 15 -12.92 -19.55 -5.34
C ILE A 15 -13.57 -18.20 -5.65
N GLU A 16 -14.85 -18.03 -5.33
CA GLU A 16 -15.57 -16.77 -5.52
C GLU A 16 -14.85 -15.62 -4.79
N LYS A 17 -14.44 -15.85 -3.53
CA LYS A 17 -13.63 -14.89 -2.78
C LYS A 17 -12.26 -14.63 -3.43
N GLY A 18 -11.54 -15.67 -3.88
CA GLY A 18 -10.24 -15.48 -4.53
C GLY A 18 -10.34 -14.71 -5.85
N VAL A 19 -11.42 -14.90 -6.61
CA VAL A 19 -11.73 -14.11 -7.82
C VAL A 19 -12.03 -12.66 -7.46
N GLU A 20 -12.79 -12.42 -6.38
CA GLU A 20 -13.06 -11.07 -5.89
C GLU A 20 -11.76 -10.34 -5.53
N ILE A 21 -10.88 -10.98 -4.73
CA ILE A 21 -9.58 -10.45 -4.32
C ILE A 21 -8.70 -10.09 -5.52
N MET A 22 -8.78 -10.87 -6.61
CA MET A 22 -8.06 -10.59 -7.85
C MET A 22 -8.59 -9.33 -8.57
N GLY A 23 -9.88 -9.05 -8.45
CA GLY A 23 -10.53 -7.88 -9.04
C GLY A 23 -10.30 -6.58 -8.28
N GLN A 24 -9.91 -6.65 -7.01
CA GLN A 24 -9.71 -5.47 -6.18
C GLN A 24 -8.32 -4.85 -6.40
N ALA A 25 -8.30 -3.54 -6.69
CA ALA A 25 -7.06 -2.80 -6.96
C ALA A 25 -6.22 -2.53 -5.70
N SER A 26 -6.86 -2.48 -4.52
CA SER A 26 -6.20 -2.15 -3.24
C SER A 26 -7.00 -2.81 -2.10
N GLU A 27 -6.71 -4.08 -1.85
CA GLU A 27 -7.08 -4.74 -0.60
C GLU A 27 -5.94 -4.66 0.41
N VAL A 28 -6.28 -4.77 1.69
CA VAL A 28 -5.30 -5.00 2.75
C VAL A 28 -4.56 -6.30 2.43
N LEU A 29 -3.33 -6.20 1.93
CA LEU A 29 -2.55 -7.36 1.47
C LEU A 29 -2.46 -8.46 2.54
N ALA A 30 -2.48 -8.09 3.82
CA ALA A 30 -2.50 -9.00 4.96
C ALA A 30 -3.68 -9.98 4.96
N SER A 31 -4.87 -9.58 4.49
CA SER A 31 -6.04 -10.47 4.41
C SER A 31 -6.06 -11.34 3.15
N THR A 32 -5.12 -11.13 2.22
CA THR A 32 -5.11 -11.78 0.90
C THR A 32 -4.16 -12.96 0.80
N VAL A 33 -3.20 -13.10 1.72
CA VAL A 33 -2.18 -14.16 1.68
C VAL A 33 -2.83 -15.55 1.67
N GLY A 34 -2.48 -16.35 0.67
CA GLY A 34 -2.98 -17.71 0.44
C GLY A 34 -4.42 -17.78 -0.07
N GLN A 35 -5.14 -16.66 -0.19
CA GLN A 35 -6.53 -16.66 -0.65
C GLN A 35 -6.67 -16.96 -2.15
N LEU A 36 -5.57 -16.90 -2.90
CA LEU A 36 -5.54 -17.30 -4.31
C LEU A 36 -5.35 -18.81 -4.53
N HIS A 37 -4.99 -19.60 -3.50
CA HIS A 37 -4.79 -21.04 -3.64
C HIS A 37 -5.99 -21.77 -4.28
N PRO A 38 -7.26 -21.52 -3.87
CA PRO A 38 -8.42 -22.17 -4.47
C PRO A 38 -8.62 -21.79 -5.95
N VAL A 39 -8.25 -20.57 -6.34
CA VAL A 39 -8.31 -20.12 -7.74
C VAL A 39 -7.27 -20.87 -8.58
N LEU A 40 -6.04 -21.00 -8.08
CA LEU A 40 -4.99 -21.76 -8.75
C LEU A 40 -5.34 -23.25 -8.85
N GLU A 41 -5.97 -23.83 -7.82
CA GLU A 41 -6.48 -25.21 -7.87
C GLU A 41 -7.61 -25.38 -8.89
N ALA A 42 -8.53 -24.42 -8.99
CA ALA A 42 -9.59 -24.44 -9.98
C ALA A 42 -9.04 -24.37 -11.41
N VAL A 43 -8.04 -23.52 -11.67
CA VAL A 43 -7.31 -23.45 -12.96
C VAL A 43 -6.66 -24.80 -13.30
N PHE A 44 -6.03 -25.43 -12.31
CA PHE A 44 -5.42 -26.74 -12.44
C PHE A 44 -6.45 -27.81 -12.86
N MET A 45 -7.54 -27.95 -12.11
CA MET A 45 -8.57 -28.95 -12.44
C MET A 45 -9.26 -28.66 -13.76
N ALA A 46 -9.48 -27.38 -14.09
CA ALA A 46 -10.04 -26.99 -15.39
C ALA A 46 -9.15 -27.48 -16.54
N SER A 47 -7.84 -27.29 -16.41
CA SER A 47 -6.85 -27.68 -17.42
C SER A 47 -6.76 -29.21 -17.58
N ALA A 48 -6.86 -29.97 -16.48
CA ALA A 48 -6.92 -31.43 -16.52
C ALA A 48 -8.25 -31.97 -17.10
N GLU A 49 -9.38 -31.34 -16.80
CA GLU A 49 -10.71 -31.80 -17.24
C GLU A 49 -11.00 -31.43 -18.69
N LEU A 50 -10.58 -30.24 -19.15
CA LEU A 50 -10.72 -29.77 -20.54
C LEU A 50 -10.06 -30.70 -21.56
N LEU A 51 -9.06 -31.47 -21.14
CA LEU A 51 -8.34 -32.45 -21.97
C LEU A 51 -9.03 -33.80 -22.03
N ASN A 52 -9.68 -34.21 -20.95
CA ASN A 52 -10.18 -35.57 -20.77
C ASN A 52 -11.69 -35.70 -21.03
N ASN A 53 -12.49 -34.69 -20.67
CA ASN A 53 -13.95 -34.72 -20.81
C ASN A 53 -14.55 -33.31 -20.98
N PRO A 54 -14.37 -32.67 -22.15
CA PRO A 54 -14.73 -31.26 -22.37
C PRO A 54 -16.23 -30.95 -22.25
N ASP A 55 -17.10 -31.96 -22.36
CA ASP A 55 -18.56 -31.80 -22.29
C ASP A 55 -19.16 -32.15 -20.92
N GLY A 56 -18.34 -32.56 -19.95
CA GLY A 56 -18.74 -32.90 -18.58
C GLY A 56 -19.36 -31.72 -17.82
N LYS A 57 -20.21 -32.00 -16.83
CA LYS A 57 -20.84 -30.94 -16.00
C LYS A 57 -19.80 -30.19 -15.17
N GLU A 58 -18.80 -30.93 -14.69
CA GLU A 58 -17.67 -30.46 -13.91
C GLU A 58 -16.75 -29.59 -14.77
N ALA A 59 -16.46 -30.02 -16.01
CA ALA A 59 -15.71 -29.25 -17.01
C ALA A 59 -16.36 -27.90 -17.31
N ARG A 60 -17.70 -27.88 -17.46
CA ARG A 60 -18.45 -26.64 -17.71
C ARG A 60 -18.39 -25.67 -16.54
N TYR A 61 -18.52 -26.15 -15.30
CA TYR A 61 -18.40 -25.29 -14.12
C TYR A 61 -16.99 -24.73 -13.96
N LEU A 62 -15.96 -25.57 -14.10
CA LEU A 62 -14.56 -25.15 -14.04
C LEU A 62 -14.22 -24.13 -15.14
N THR A 63 -14.79 -24.31 -16.34
CA THR A 63 -14.69 -23.34 -17.44
C THR A 63 -15.35 -22.02 -17.07
N GLN A 64 -16.53 -22.02 -16.43
CA GLN A 64 -17.18 -20.78 -15.95
C GLN A 64 -16.34 -20.06 -14.88
N GLN A 65 -15.70 -20.79 -13.96
CA GLN A 65 -14.79 -20.17 -12.98
C GLN A 65 -13.55 -19.58 -13.68
N PHE A 66 -13.01 -20.29 -14.66
CA PHE A 66 -11.93 -19.77 -15.49
C PHE A 66 -12.34 -18.52 -16.29
N GLU A 67 -13.56 -18.47 -16.80
CA GLU A 67 -14.13 -17.26 -17.42
C GLU A 67 -14.23 -16.09 -16.43
N GLN A 68 -14.58 -16.35 -15.15
CA GLN A 68 -14.60 -15.31 -14.12
C GLN A 68 -13.20 -14.76 -13.84
N VAL A 69 -12.19 -15.64 -13.74
CA VAL A 69 -10.78 -15.24 -13.63
C VAL A 69 -10.34 -14.44 -14.85
N ASN A 70 -10.66 -14.91 -16.06
CA ASN A 70 -10.36 -14.21 -17.31
C ASN A 70 -10.94 -12.79 -17.33
N ARG A 71 -12.17 -12.60 -16.83
CA ARG A 71 -12.80 -11.27 -16.73
C ARG A 71 -12.05 -10.34 -15.78
N GLN A 72 -11.53 -10.84 -14.65
CA GLN A 72 -10.71 -10.02 -13.75
C GLN A 72 -9.33 -9.69 -14.33
N LEU A 73 -8.90 -10.46 -15.33
CA LEU A 73 -7.67 -10.26 -16.08
C LEU A 73 -7.90 -9.51 -17.41
N GLU A 74 -9.12 -9.05 -17.69
CA GLU A 74 -9.36 -8.14 -18.81
C GLU A 74 -8.61 -6.82 -18.58
N GLY A 75 -7.97 -6.29 -19.63
CA GLY A 75 -7.15 -5.08 -19.53
C GLY A 75 -5.80 -5.29 -18.84
N ILE A 76 -5.36 -6.53 -18.60
CA ILE A 76 -4.04 -6.81 -18.01
C ILE A 76 -2.89 -6.15 -18.77
N GLN A 77 -3.02 -5.95 -20.09
CA GLN A 77 -2.03 -5.23 -20.90
C GLN A 77 -1.82 -3.79 -20.41
N ASP A 78 -2.89 -3.06 -20.07
CA ASP A 78 -2.79 -1.70 -19.51
C ASP A 78 -2.12 -1.71 -18.13
N GLU A 79 -2.29 -2.80 -17.37
CA GLU A 79 -1.64 -2.96 -16.08
C GLU A 79 -0.16 -3.27 -16.19
N ILE A 80 0.24 -4.04 -17.21
CA ILE A 80 1.65 -4.30 -17.54
C ILE A 80 2.31 -3.06 -18.07
N ASP A 81 1.66 -2.29 -18.92
CA ASP A 81 2.22 -1.01 -19.37
C ASP A 81 2.52 -0.09 -18.17
N LYS A 82 1.71 -0.19 -17.10
CA LYS A 82 1.97 0.53 -15.85
C LYS A 82 3.09 -0.11 -15.02
N ILE A 83 3.15 -1.43 -14.89
CA ILE A 83 4.29 -2.12 -14.24
C ILE A 83 5.58 -1.77 -14.99
N ALA A 84 5.59 -1.88 -16.31
CA ALA A 84 6.68 -1.52 -17.20
C ALA A 84 7.17 -0.08 -17.00
N LEU A 85 6.23 0.87 -16.92
CA LEU A 85 6.55 2.27 -16.67
C LEU A 85 7.19 2.45 -15.28
N GLU A 86 6.70 1.76 -14.25
CA GLU A 86 7.30 1.80 -12.92
C GLU A 86 8.67 1.11 -12.87
N LEU A 87 8.84 -0.03 -13.53
CA LEU A 87 10.13 -0.70 -13.69
C LEU A 87 11.13 0.17 -14.47
N GLN A 88 10.68 0.91 -15.47
CA GLN A 88 11.52 1.86 -16.20
C GLN A 88 11.93 3.04 -15.30
N ARG A 89 11.01 3.59 -14.49
CA ARG A 89 11.29 4.68 -13.54
C ARG A 89 12.29 4.27 -12.48
N THR A 90 12.13 3.06 -11.95
CA THR A 90 13.01 2.46 -10.93
C THR A 90 14.37 2.03 -11.49
N SER A 91 14.67 2.30 -12.78
CA SER A 91 15.86 1.82 -13.49
C SER A 91 16.06 0.30 -13.41
N MET A 92 14.97 -0.45 -13.16
CA MET A 92 14.99 -1.90 -13.23
C MET A 92 15.21 -2.33 -14.68
N ASN A 93 16.04 -3.38 -14.86
CA ASN A 93 16.59 -3.77 -16.16
C ASN A 93 15.50 -4.00 -17.22
N LYS A 94 15.74 -3.56 -18.47
CA LYS A 94 14.89 -3.82 -19.66
C LYS A 94 14.48 -5.29 -19.79
N GLN A 95 15.31 -6.20 -19.32
CA GLN A 95 15.01 -7.63 -19.29
C GLN A 95 13.74 -7.97 -18.50
N ASN A 96 13.40 -7.24 -17.43
CA ASN A 96 12.15 -7.50 -16.70
C ASN A 96 10.95 -7.13 -17.56
N PHE A 97 10.98 -5.96 -18.20
CA PHE A 97 9.92 -5.55 -19.13
C PHE A 97 9.65 -6.59 -20.23
N ASP A 98 10.71 -7.06 -20.89
CA ASP A 98 10.58 -8.05 -21.97
C ASP A 98 9.94 -9.36 -21.46
N ARG A 99 10.25 -9.78 -20.22
CA ARG A 99 9.68 -10.99 -19.59
C ARG A 99 8.19 -10.87 -19.30
N GLU A 100 7.73 -9.73 -18.79
CA GLU A 100 6.32 -9.50 -18.45
C GLU A 100 5.44 -9.52 -19.70
N ALA A 101 5.91 -8.84 -20.77
CA ALA A 101 5.25 -8.85 -22.06
C ALA A 101 5.19 -10.26 -22.67
N GLN A 102 6.25 -11.05 -22.53
CA GLN A 102 6.26 -12.45 -22.96
C GLN A 102 5.23 -13.29 -22.19
N MET A 103 5.19 -13.23 -20.86
CA MET A 103 4.21 -13.96 -20.03
C MET A 103 2.77 -13.71 -20.46
N VAL A 104 2.47 -12.47 -20.84
CA VAL A 104 1.11 -12.09 -21.23
C VAL A 104 0.79 -12.52 -22.64
N SER A 105 1.75 -12.39 -23.56
CA SER A 105 1.58 -12.95 -24.89
C SER A 105 1.34 -14.47 -24.86
N GLN A 106 1.99 -15.20 -23.93
CA GLN A 106 1.76 -16.63 -23.72
C GLN A 106 0.32 -16.91 -23.29
N TYR A 107 -0.17 -16.15 -22.31
CA TYR A 107 -1.54 -16.28 -21.82
C TYR A 107 -2.59 -15.84 -22.84
N GLU A 108 -2.35 -14.79 -23.62
CA GLU A 108 -3.22 -14.41 -24.73
C GLU A 108 -3.38 -15.55 -25.72
N LYS A 109 -2.28 -16.24 -26.07
CA LYS A 109 -2.34 -17.44 -26.93
C LYS A 109 -3.11 -18.58 -26.27
N PHE A 110 -2.99 -18.75 -24.96
CA PHE A 110 -3.78 -19.72 -24.21
C PHE A 110 -5.28 -19.39 -24.27
N GLN A 111 -5.67 -18.14 -24.04
CA GLN A 111 -7.07 -17.69 -24.14
C GLN A 111 -7.61 -17.86 -25.56
N ASP A 112 -6.80 -17.55 -26.57
CA ASP A 112 -7.07 -17.77 -27.99
C ASP A 112 -7.42 -19.23 -28.30
N PHE A 113 -6.78 -20.17 -27.59
CA PHE A 113 -7.03 -21.61 -27.66
C PHE A 113 -8.30 -22.01 -26.89
N VAL A 114 -8.42 -21.61 -25.63
CA VAL A 114 -9.56 -21.97 -24.76
C VAL A 114 -10.88 -21.50 -25.38
N ASN A 115 -10.88 -20.29 -25.96
CA ASN A 115 -12.07 -19.67 -26.55
C ASN A 115 -12.30 -20.04 -28.04
N ALA A 116 -11.45 -20.90 -28.61
CA ALA A 116 -11.56 -21.27 -30.02
C ALA A 116 -12.79 -22.13 -30.30
N LYS A 117 -13.47 -21.85 -31.43
CA LYS A 117 -14.49 -22.77 -31.98
C LYS A 117 -13.87 -24.15 -32.24
N PRO A 118 -14.62 -25.27 -32.12
CA PRO A 118 -14.07 -26.63 -32.26
C PRO A 118 -13.20 -26.83 -33.51
N LYS A 119 -13.65 -26.32 -34.66
CA LYS A 119 -12.91 -26.40 -35.95
C LYS A 119 -11.56 -25.69 -36.00
N PHE A 120 -11.25 -24.83 -35.04
CA PHE A 120 -9.99 -24.08 -34.97
C PHE A 120 -9.17 -24.44 -33.71
N LYS A 121 -9.70 -25.31 -32.84
CA LYS A 121 -9.13 -25.57 -31.51
C LYS A 121 -7.74 -26.18 -31.59
N GLU A 122 -7.55 -27.19 -32.44
CA GLU A 122 -6.26 -27.85 -32.67
C GLU A 122 -5.19 -26.87 -33.19
N LYS A 123 -5.50 -26.09 -34.24
CA LYS A 123 -4.57 -25.09 -34.78
C LYS A 123 -4.21 -23.99 -33.77
N LYS A 124 -5.14 -23.59 -32.90
CA LYS A 124 -4.88 -22.59 -31.85
C LYS A 124 -4.08 -23.19 -30.69
N MET A 125 -4.31 -24.45 -30.35
CA MET A 125 -3.52 -25.22 -29.39
C MET A 125 -2.05 -25.32 -29.81
N GLU A 126 -1.78 -25.74 -31.05
CA GLU A 126 -0.41 -25.82 -31.59
C GLU A 126 0.30 -24.46 -31.55
N LYS A 127 -0.43 -23.38 -31.87
CA LYS A 127 0.10 -22.02 -31.78
C LYS A 127 0.45 -21.62 -30.36
N PHE A 128 -0.38 -21.97 -29.38
CA PHE A 128 -0.08 -21.71 -27.98
C PHE A 128 1.17 -22.46 -27.53
N LEU A 129 1.23 -23.77 -27.77
CA LEU A 129 2.39 -24.61 -27.40
C LEU A 129 3.68 -24.07 -28.00
N SER A 130 3.69 -23.83 -29.31
CA SER A 130 4.87 -23.29 -30.01
C SER A 130 5.23 -21.89 -29.53
N HIS A 131 4.26 -21.01 -29.28
CA HIS A 131 4.54 -19.66 -28.79
C HIS A 131 5.12 -19.69 -27.38
N TYR A 132 4.59 -20.54 -26.49
CA TYR A 132 5.09 -20.70 -25.13
C TYR A 132 6.55 -21.16 -25.10
N GLU A 133 6.88 -22.19 -25.87
CA GLU A 133 8.26 -22.71 -25.97
C GLU A 133 9.23 -21.69 -26.60
N ASN A 134 8.76 -20.84 -27.53
CA ASN A 134 9.58 -19.83 -28.20
C ASN A 134 9.69 -18.49 -27.43
N THR A 135 8.99 -18.34 -26.30
CA THR A 135 9.00 -17.12 -25.47
C THR A 135 9.50 -17.40 -24.07
N ASP A 136 10.61 -18.15 -23.98
CA ASP A 136 11.31 -18.49 -22.73
C ASP A 136 10.49 -19.31 -21.72
N ALA A 137 9.37 -19.91 -22.14
CA ALA A 137 8.57 -20.85 -21.34
C ALA A 137 8.29 -20.34 -19.91
N ASP A 138 8.60 -21.15 -18.89
CA ASP A 138 8.42 -20.83 -17.47
C ASP A 138 9.58 -20.00 -16.87
N LEU A 139 10.65 -19.75 -17.61
CA LEU A 139 11.81 -18.98 -17.14
C LEU A 139 11.44 -17.54 -16.79
N ASN A 140 10.46 -16.96 -17.50
CA ASN A 140 9.97 -15.61 -17.23
C ASN A 140 9.31 -15.50 -15.86
N LEU A 141 8.48 -16.49 -15.51
CA LEU A 141 7.78 -16.53 -14.24
C LEU A 141 8.74 -16.87 -13.09
N ASP A 142 9.70 -17.77 -13.31
CA ASP A 142 10.79 -18.05 -12.36
C ASP A 142 11.64 -16.80 -12.09
N ALA A 143 11.99 -16.04 -13.14
CA ALA A 143 12.75 -14.80 -13.02
C ALA A 143 11.96 -13.72 -12.27
N LEU A 144 10.66 -13.58 -12.53
CA LEU A 144 9.78 -12.65 -11.81
C LEU A 144 9.70 -13.00 -10.32
N TYR A 145 9.51 -14.28 -9.98
CA TYR A 145 9.56 -14.76 -8.61
C TYR A 145 10.88 -14.39 -7.93
N ASN A 146 12.01 -14.70 -8.57
CA ASN A 146 13.33 -14.38 -8.01
C ASN A 146 13.54 -12.87 -7.83
N ALA A 147 13.04 -12.03 -8.74
CA ALA A 147 13.13 -10.57 -8.63
C ALA A 147 12.34 -10.03 -7.42
N VAL A 148 11.15 -10.58 -7.16
CA VAL A 148 10.34 -10.24 -5.99
C VAL A 148 11.02 -10.70 -4.71
N MET A 149 11.58 -11.92 -4.71
CA MET A 149 12.25 -12.50 -3.55
C MET A 149 13.65 -11.92 -3.29
N GLY A 150 14.17 -11.06 -4.17
CA GLY A 150 15.54 -10.53 -4.06
C GLY A 150 16.63 -11.59 -4.27
N GLN A 151 16.32 -12.64 -5.04
CA GLN A 151 17.21 -13.76 -5.35
C GLN A 151 17.86 -13.64 -6.73
N ASN A 152 17.67 -12.51 -7.41
CA ASN A 152 18.33 -12.19 -8.67
C ASN A 152 19.85 -12.00 -8.47
N THR A 153 20.63 -12.48 -9.43
CA THR A 153 22.10 -12.38 -9.41
C THR A 153 22.61 -10.95 -9.62
N ALA A 154 21.74 -10.01 -9.99
CA ALA A 154 22.06 -8.60 -10.19
C ALA A 154 20.83 -7.71 -9.94
N GLY A 155 21.03 -6.60 -9.23
CA GLY A 155 20.02 -5.58 -8.94
C GLY A 155 19.43 -5.68 -7.54
N ASP A 156 18.84 -4.58 -7.07
CA ASP A 156 18.12 -4.53 -5.80
C ASP A 156 16.80 -5.33 -5.89
N PRO A 157 16.27 -5.84 -4.76
CA PRO A 157 14.98 -6.53 -4.74
C PRO A 157 13.86 -5.64 -5.29
N MET A 158 13.02 -6.17 -6.17
CA MET A 158 12.00 -5.41 -6.91
C MET A 158 11.16 -4.51 -6.00
N LEU A 159 10.62 -5.09 -4.93
CA LEU A 159 9.71 -4.37 -4.03
C LEU A 159 10.43 -3.32 -3.18
N ASP A 160 11.71 -3.50 -2.85
CA ASP A 160 12.46 -2.48 -2.11
C ASP A 160 12.72 -1.25 -2.99
N THR A 161 13.04 -1.48 -4.26
CA THR A 161 13.23 -0.40 -5.24
C THR A 161 11.93 0.37 -5.47
N VAL A 162 10.79 -0.32 -5.58
CA VAL A 162 9.47 0.31 -5.72
C VAL A 162 9.13 1.12 -4.47
N VAL A 163 9.29 0.55 -3.27
CA VAL A 163 9.06 1.26 -1.99
C VAL A 163 9.91 2.54 -1.88
N ALA A 164 11.18 2.47 -2.29
CA ALA A 164 12.07 3.63 -2.27
C ALA A 164 11.68 4.69 -3.32
N THR A 165 11.38 4.27 -4.55
CA THR A 165 11.06 5.16 -5.68
C THR A 165 9.73 5.86 -5.51
N GLU A 166 8.73 5.16 -4.98
CA GLU A 166 7.41 5.71 -4.65
C GLU A 166 7.42 6.44 -3.29
N GLU A 167 8.60 6.71 -2.72
CA GLU A 167 8.78 7.44 -1.46
C GLU A 167 7.86 6.92 -0.35
N ARG A 168 7.76 5.58 -0.23
CA ARG A 168 6.90 4.87 0.73
C ARG A 168 5.41 5.26 0.68
N SER A 169 4.92 5.66 -0.49
CA SER A 169 3.49 5.82 -0.73
C SER A 169 2.79 4.47 -0.65
N ARG A 170 2.10 4.20 0.48
CA ARG A 170 1.36 2.95 0.70
C ARG A 170 0.46 2.60 -0.48
N ARG A 171 -0.31 3.58 -0.98
CA ARG A 171 -1.25 3.39 -2.09
C ARG A 171 -0.55 3.01 -3.39
N ALA A 172 0.57 3.66 -3.72
CA ALA A 172 1.33 3.33 -4.92
C ALA A 172 1.92 1.90 -4.84
N VAL A 173 2.47 1.54 -3.68
CA VAL A 173 3.01 0.19 -3.45
C VAL A 173 1.91 -0.88 -3.47
N GLU A 174 0.74 -0.61 -2.87
CA GLU A 174 -0.45 -1.49 -2.96
C GLU A 174 -0.89 -1.68 -4.42
N ASP A 175 -1.01 -0.60 -5.18
CA ASP A 175 -1.39 -0.63 -6.59
C ASP A 175 -0.39 -1.46 -7.43
N PHE A 176 0.92 -1.28 -7.20
CA PHE A 176 1.95 -2.09 -7.85
C PHE A 176 1.81 -3.57 -7.49
N CYS A 177 1.61 -3.89 -6.20
CA CYS A 177 1.43 -5.27 -5.74
C CYS A 177 0.19 -5.93 -6.35
N ALA A 178 -0.92 -5.20 -6.51
CA ALA A 178 -2.14 -5.71 -7.13
C ALA A 178 -1.93 -6.06 -8.61
N ARG A 179 -1.23 -5.21 -9.37
CA ARG A 179 -0.87 -5.49 -10.77
C ARG A 179 0.06 -6.70 -10.88
N LEU A 180 1.08 -6.74 -10.03
CA LEU A 180 2.05 -7.83 -9.99
C LEU A 180 1.38 -9.17 -9.66
N LYS A 181 0.42 -9.19 -8.75
CA LYS A 181 -0.39 -10.38 -8.42
C LYS A 181 -1.12 -10.93 -9.64
N LYS A 182 -1.75 -10.07 -10.44
CA LYS A 182 -2.43 -10.48 -11.67
C LYS A 182 -1.45 -11.02 -12.72
N LEU A 183 -0.27 -10.42 -12.85
CA LEU A 183 0.79 -10.92 -13.72
C LEU A 183 1.27 -12.33 -13.31
N PHE A 184 1.43 -12.60 -12.01
CA PHE A 184 1.74 -13.96 -11.53
C PHE A 184 0.65 -14.96 -11.91
N VAL A 185 -0.62 -14.62 -11.71
CA VAL A 185 -1.75 -15.49 -12.08
C VAL A 185 -1.73 -15.80 -13.57
N VAL A 186 -1.51 -14.79 -14.41
CA VAL A 186 -1.40 -14.94 -15.86
C VAL A 186 -0.28 -15.92 -16.26
N GLY A 187 0.91 -15.77 -15.67
CA GLY A 187 2.02 -16.68 -15.89
C GLY A 187 1.72 -18.11 -15.42
N ILE A 188 1.13 -18.26 -14.23
CA ILE A 188 0.80 -19.58 -13.66
C ILE A 188 -0.21 -20.31 -14.54
N ILE A 189 -1.26 -19.61 -15.02
CA ILE A 189 -2.24 -20.19 -15.94
C ILE A 189 -1.55 -20.68 -17.22
N ALA A 190 -0.66 -19.88 -17.82
CA ALA A 190 0.05 -20.27 -19.04
C ALA A 190 0.92 -21.52 -18.81
N VAL A 191 1.68 -21.57 -17.72
CA VAL A 191 2.52 -22.73 -17.36
C VAL A 191 1.68 -24.00 -17.16
N MET A 192 0.58 -23.88 -16.39
CA MET A 192 -0.33 -25.00 -16.14
C MET A 192 -1.01 -25.48 -17.41
N GLY A 193 -1.51 -24.55 -18.25
CA GLY A 193 -2.14 -24.87 -19.52
C GLY A 193 -1.20 -25.59 -20.48
N HIS A 194 0.05 -25.12 -20.59
CA HIS A 194 1.08 -25.77 -21.41
C HIS A 194 1.39 -27.19 -20.91
N THR A 195 1.64 -27.34 -19.61
CA THR A 195 1.97 -28.63 -18.99
C THR A 195 0.84 -29.64 -19.18
N ALA A 196 -0.41 -29.21 -18.94
CA ALA A 196 -1.59 -30.05 -19.16
C ALA A 196 -1.64 -30.57 -20.60
N LEU A 197 -1.48 -29.67 -21.58
CA LEU A 197 -1.58 -30.01 -23.00
C LEU A 197 -0.44 -30.93 -23.49
N LYS A 198 0.76 -30.77 -22.93
CA LYS A 198 1.95 -31.54 -23.33
C LYS A 198 2.01 -32.91 -22.67
N ASP A 199 1.72 -32.97 -21.37
CA ASP A 199 1.91 -34.17 -20.54
C ASP A 199 0.60 -34.91 -20.25
N GLY A 200 -0.55 -34.36 -20.68
CA GLY A 200 -1.88 -34.91 -20.44
C GLY A 200 -2.42 -34.68 -19.03
N ALA A 201 -1.61 -34.11 -18.13
CA ALA A 201 -1.96 -33.73 -16.78
C ALA A 201 -0.99 -32.67 -16.25
N VAL A 202 -1.37 -31.95 -15.19
CA VAL A 202 -0.43 -31.14 -14.40
C VAL A 202 -0.13 -31.92 -13.12
N GLY A 203 1.16 -32.12 -12.82
CA GLY A 203 1.56 -32.85 -11.62
C GLY A 203 1.25 -32.07 -10.33
N GLU A 204 0.86 -32.78 -9.26
CA GLU A 204 0.63 -32.16 -7.93
C GLU A 204 1.84 -31.36 -7.42
N GLU A 205 3.05 -31.76 -7.79
CA GLU A 205 4.28 -31.03 -7.45
C GLU A 205 4.30 -29.62 -8.03
N MET A 206 3.88 -29.45 -9.30
CA MET A 206 3.83 -28.16 -9.95
C MET A 206 2.77 -27.26 -9.30
N VAL A 207 1.62 -27.82 -8.93
CA VAL A 207 0.57 -27.10 -8.21
C VAL A 207 1.11 -26.58 -6.87
N LYS A 208 1.72 -27.46 -6.07
CA LYS A 208 2.33 -27.10 -4.79
C LYS A 208 3.44 -26.05 -4.94
N LYS A 209 4.30 -26.18 -5.96
CA LYS A 209 5.36 -25.21 -6.29
C LYS A 209 4.75 -23.81 -6.46
N TRP A 210 3.74 -23.67 -7.32
CA TRP A 210 3.18 -22.34 -7.63
C TRP A 210 2.27 -21.79 -6.55
N GLN A 211 1.56 -22.63 -5.80
CA GLN A 211 0.82 -22.20 -4.61
C GLN A 211 1.75 -21.62 -3.54
N GLN A 212 2.84 -22.33 -3.22
CA GLN A 212 3.81 -21.89 -2.23
C GLN A 212 4.49 -20.59 -2.68
N ARG A 213 4.92 -20.52 -3.94
CA ARG A 213 5.58 -19.32 -4.48
C ARG A 213 4.65 -18.11 -4.51
N MET A 214 3.38 -18.28 -4.87
CA MET A 214 2.40 -17.20 -4.81
C MET A 214 2.23 -16.70 -3.37
N GLU A 215 2.18 -17.61 -2.39
CA GLU A 215 2.10 -17.24 -0.98
C GLU A 215 3.34 -16.47 -0.49
N ASP A 216 4.53 -16.91 -0.90
CA ASP A 216 5.79 -16.20 -0.59
C ASP A 216 5.80 -14.79 -1.19
N VAL A 217 5.34 -14.65 -2.44
CA VAL A 217 5.17 -13.36 -3.13
C VAL A 217 4.20 -12.46 -2.36
N GLU A 218 3.03 -12.98 -1.96
CA GLU A 218 2.04 -12.21 -1.19
C GLU A 218 2.58 -11.77 0.17
N LYS A 219 3.35 -12.63 0.86
CA LYS A 219 4.04 -12.25 2.11
C LYS A 219 5.05 -11.13 1.89
N ARG A 220 5.81 -11.19 0.79
CA ARG A 220 6.79 -10.16 0.47
C ARG A 220 6.15 -8.82 0.10
N MET A 221 5.04 -8.86 -0.66
CA MET A 221 4.21 -7.68 -0.96
C MET A 221 3.65 -7.07 0.33
N LYS A 222 3.12 -7.90 1.24
CA LYS A 222 2.66 -7.45 2.55
C LYS A 222 3.77 -6.75 3.32
N ALA A 223 4.97 -7.33 3.40
CA ALA A 223 6.09 -6.71 4.10
C ALA A 223 6.48 -5.34 3.53
N ALA A 224 6.42 -5.18 2.20
CA ALA A 224 6.70 -3.89 1.54
C ALA A 224 5.66 -2.80 1.92
N VAL A 225 4.37 -3.17 1.97
CA VAL A 225 3.29 -2.26 2.41
C VAL A 225 3.37 -1.97 3.91
N ASP A 226 3.67 -2.98 4.72
CA ASP A 226 3.87 -2.81 6.17
C ASP A 226 5.01 -1.81 6.43
N GLU A 227 6.14 -1.91 5.71
CA GLU A 227 7.24 -0.94 5.83
C GLU A 227 6.77 0.50 5.56
N CYS A 228 5.92 0.71 4.54
CA CYS A 228 5.35 2.02 4.24
C CYS A 228 4.52 2.55 5.42
N THR A 229 3.74 1.68 6.07
CA THR A 229 2.93 2.06 7.24
C THR A 229 3.73 2.20 8.53
N GLU A 230 4.86 1.52 8.69
CA GLU A 230 5.69 1.63 9.89
C GLU A 230 6.58 2.87 9.86
N LYS A 231 7.11 3.22 8.68
CA LYS A 231 8.03 4.36 8.49
C LYS A 231 7.33 5.64 8.02
N PHE A 232 5.99 5.67 8.02
CA PHE A 232 5.22 6.80 7.47
C PHE A 232 5.54 8.12 8.17
N ALA A 233 5.83 8.12 9.48
CA ALA A 233 6.11 9.35 10.22
C ALA A 233 7.45 9.98 9.80
N ASP A 234 8.48 9.15 9.62
CA ASP A 234 9.80 9.60 9.15
C ASP A 234 9.72 10.08 7.70
N GLN A 235 8.98 9.36 6.85
CA GLN A 235 8.76 9.75 5.47
C GLN A 235 7.94 11.06 5.38
N ALA A 236 6.86 11.19 6.14
CA ALA A 236 6.03 12.40 6.18
C ALA A 236 6.85 13.63 6.58
N LYS A 237 7.78 13.47 7.53
CA LYS A 237 8.72 14.53 7.89
C LYS A 237 9.60 14.92 6.71
N GLN A 238 10.20 13.95 6.01
CA GLN A 238 11.05 14.21 4.83
C GLN A 238 10.26 14.89 3.71
N ASP A 239 9.04 14.42 3.42
CA ASP A 239 8.17 15.00 2.39
C ASP A 239 7.90 16.48 2.67
N LEU A 240 7.58 16.81 3.92
CA LEU A 240 7.36 18.19 4.32
C LEU A 240 8.65 19.01 4.35
N GLU A 241 9.78 18.43 4.75
CA GLU A 241 11.08 19.10 4.68
C GLU A 241 11.41 19.49 3.23
N HIS A 242 11.22 18.58 2.27
CA HIS A 242 11.38 18.82 0.84
C HIS A 242 10.44 19.93 0.33
N LEU A 243 9.15 19.85 0.66
CA LEU A 243 8.16 20.87 0.28
C LEU A 243 8.51 22.27 0.84
N LEU A 244 9.12 22.31 2.02
CA LEU A 244 9.52 23.54 2.69
C LEU A 244 10.92 24.06 2.32
N GLN A 245 11.70 23.35 1.47
CA GLN A 245 13.07 23.77 1.09
C GLN A 245 13.12 25.14 0.41
N ASP A 246 12.07 25.46 -0.36
CA ASP A 246 12.00 26.66 -1.22
C ASP A 246 10.91 27.68 -0.81
N SER A 247 10.20 27.46 0.30
CA SER A 247 9.05 28.31 0.68
C SER A 247 9.47 29.75 1.06
N PRO A 248 9.08 30.80 0.28
CA PRO A 248 9.42 32.19 0.55
C PRO A 248 8.37 32.94 1.41
N GLY A 249 7.29 32.25 1.81
CA GLY A 249 6.09 32.84 2.41
C GLY A 249 6.13 33.03 3.93
N ALA A 250 5.04 33.60 4.47
CA ALA A 250 4.80 33.74 5.90
C ALA A 250 4.20 32.46 6.50
N ALA A 251 4.18 32.35 7.83
CA ALA A 251 3.36 31.34 8.50
C ALA A 251 1.90 31.76 8.44
N ASP A 252 1.20 31.37 7.37
CA ASP A 252 -0.21 31.69 7.10
C ASP A 252 -1.06 30.42 6.92
N GLN A 253 -2.38 30.64 6.81
CA GLN A 253 -3.35 29.55 6.68
C GLN A 253 -3.22 28.78 5.36
N GLU A 254 -2.77 29.45 4.29
CA GLU A 254 -2.58 28.83 2.98
C GLU A 254 -1.45 27.80 3.04
N LEU A 255 -0.30 28.17 3.62
CA LEU A 255 0.79 27.24 3.88
C LEU A 255 0.31 26.06 4.74
N ALA A 256 -0.34 26.34 5.87
CA ALA A 256 -0.78 25.29 6.78
C ALA A 256 -1.75 24.30 6.11
N ASN A 257 -2.72 24.80 5.35
CA ASN A 257 -3.67 23.96 4.62
C ASN A 257 -2.99 23.17 3.50
N SER A 258 -2.06 23.78 2.74
CA SER A 258 -1.31 23.05 1.71
C SER A 258 -0.50 21.89 2.29
N LEU A 259 0.15 22.08 3.45
CA LEU A 259 0.86 21.01 4.14
C LEU A 259 -0.09 19.89 4.59
N LEU A 260 -1.29 20.26 5.08
CA LEU A 260 -2.30 19.29 5.50
C LEU A 260 -2.81 18.49 4.31
N ASP A 261 -3.12 19.15 3.19
CA ASP A 261 -3.61 18.49 1.99
C ASP A 261 -2.58 17.49 1.43
N THR A 262 -1.30 17.85 1.43
CA THR A 262 -0.21 16.93 1.05
C THR A 262 -0.19 15.69 1.95
N LEU A 263 -0.24 15.86 3.28
CA LEU A 263 -0.23 14.75 4.22
C LEU A 263 -1.48 13.87 4.10
N VAL A 264 -2.67 14.47 4.02
CA VAL A 264 -3.94 13.73 3.89
C VAL A 264 -4.01 12.94 2.59
N LYS A 265 -3.46 13.50 1.50
CA LYS A 265 -3.44 12.83 0.20
C LYS A 265 -2.55 11.59 0.18
N LYS A 266 -1.35 11.65 0.79
CA LYS A 266 -0.38 10.54 0.78
C LYS A 266 -0.61 9.54 1.92
N TYR A 267 -1.07 10.03 3.07
CA TYR A 267 -1.26 9.27 4.31
C TYR A 267 -2.74 9.29 4.73
N ASP A 268 -3.62 8.79 3.87
CA ASP A 268 -5.08 8.89 4.00
C ASP A 268 -5.66 8.17 5.23
N TRP A 269 -4.90 7.23 5.81
CA TRP A 269 -5.23 6.50 7.04
C TRP A 269 -4.85 7.22 8.33
N VAL A 270 -4.22 8.40 8.24
CA VAL A 270 -3.69 9.13 9.39
C VAL A 270 -4.44 10.44 9.59
N LYS A 271 -4.72 10.80 10.85
CA LYS A 271 -5.18 12.13 11.22
C LYS A 271 -4.01 13.01 11.62
N TRP A 272 -4.03 14.25 11.15
CA TRP A 272 -2.93 15.20 11.20
C TRP A 272 -3.40 16.51 11.82
N SER A 273 -2.52 17.12 12.61
CA SER A 273 -2.64 18.48 13.14
C SER A 273 -1.35 19.22 12.85
N ILE A 274 -1.47 20.40 12.25
CA ILE A 274 -0.36 21.26 11.84
C ILE A 274 -0.47 22.56 12.59
N ARG A 275 0.66 23.00 13.17
CA ARG A 275 0.80 24.35 13.74
C ARG A 275 2.01 25.02 13.14
N ALA A 276 1.81 26.19 12.55
CA ALA A 276 2.89 27.00 12.00
C ALA A 276 2.97 28.34 12.74
N PHE A 277 4.18 28.73 13.11
CA PHE A 277 4.43 30.03 13.73
C PHE A 277 5.85 30.51 13.47
N SER A 278 6.06 31.82 13.51
CA SER A 278 7.39 32.40 13.33
C SER A 278 8.30 32.05 14.51
N ASP A 279 9.42 31.39 14.22
CA ASP A 279 10.53 31.19 15.15
C ASP A 279 11.25 32.52 15.42
N ARG A 280 11.32 33.40 14.40
CA ARG A 280 11.95 34.72 14.50
C ARG A 280 11.36 35.54 15.65
N GLU A 281 12.27 36.23 16.32
CA GLU A 281 11.99 37.06 17.47
C GLU A 281 11.29 38.34 17.01
N ARG A 282 10.07 38.59 17.48
CA ARG A 282 9.37 39.83 17.10
C ARG A 282 10.01 41.06 17.75
N PHE A 283 10.48 40.97 18.99
CA PHE A 283 11.07 42.11 19.73
C PHE A 283 11.89 41.65 20.96
N PHE A 284 13.04 42.31 21.18
CA PHE A 284 14.06 42.02 22.22
C PHE A 284 13.49 41.92 23.67
N PHE A 285 12.40 42.63 23.98
CA PHE A 285 11.82 42.73 25.34
C PHE A 285 10.90 41.55 25.72
N PHE A 286 10.23 40.91 24.75
CA PHE A 286 9.35 39.76 25.02
C PHE A 286 10.15 38.45 25.21
N ASN A 287 11.40 38.41 24.77
CA ASN A 287 12.32 37.27 24.94
C ASN A 287 12.63 36.97 26.41
N TRP A 288 12.72 38.00 27.26
CA TRP A 288 12.95 37.80 28.69
C TRP A 288 11.76 37.12 29.38
N LEU A 289 10.53 37.41 28.92
CA LEU A 289 9.29 36.87 29.52
C LEU A 289 8.92 35.47 29.01
N ALA A 290 9.26 35.11 27.76
CA ALA A 290 8.95 33.80 27.18
C ALA A 290 10.07 32.76 27.39
N GLY A 291 11.33 33.18 27.54
CA GLY A 291 12.49 32.29 27.61
C GLY A 291 12.71 31.46 26.33
N LYS A 292 13.79 30.65 26.32
CA LYS A 292 14.16 29.78 25.17
C LYS A 292 13.18 28.62 24.91
N LYS A 293 12.12 28.45 25.71
CA LYS A 293 11.16 27.32 25.67
C LYS A 293 9.74 27.81 25.37
N TYR A 294 9.60 28.55 24.27
CA TYR A 294 8.34 29.17 23.86
C TYR A 294 7.33 28.15 23.30
N HIS A 295 7.72 26.90 23.05
CA HIS A 295 6.83 25.78 22.75
C HIS A 295 7.36 24.47 23.36
N GLY A 296 6.53 23.44 23.37
CA GLY A 296 6.94 22.09 23.76
C GLY A 296 5.79 21.10 23.68
N SER A 297 6.13 19.82 23.57
CA SER A 297 5.18 18.71 23.43
C SER A 297 5.39 17.66 24.52
N GLY A 298 4.31 17.08 25.02
CA GLY A 298 4.27 15.85 25.81
C GLY A 298 3.51 14.77 25.03
N GLY A 299 3.90 13.51 25.23
CA GLY A 299 3.41 12.39 24.42
C GLY A 299 4.27 12.10 23.18
N ALA A 300 3.85 11.10 22.40
CA ALA A 300 4.52 10.65 21.18
C ALA A 300 3.80 11.19 19.91
N ASN A 301 4.15 10.69 18.73
CA ASN A 301 3.44 10.95 17.47
C ASN A 301 3.45 12.42 17.02
N TRP A 302 4.63 13.04 17.07
CA TRP A 302 4.87 14.38 16.53
C TRP A 302 6.31 14.56 16.05
N PHE A 303 6.50 15.54 15.17
CA PHE A 303 7.79 16.06 14.76
C PHE A 303 7.69 17.56 14.48
N ASP A 304 8.82 18.24 14.38
CA ASP A 304 8.90 19.63 13.99
C ASP A 304 9.94 19.89 12.91
N ILE A 305 9.71 20.94 12.14
CA ILE A 305 10.55 21.39 11.03
C ILE A 305 10.79 22.89 11.22
N LEU A 306 12.05 23.31 11.13
CA LEU A 306 12.44 24.72 11.12
C LEU A 306 12.87 25.09 9.71
N THR A 307 12.10 25.97 9.05
CA THR A 307 12.44 26.44 7.71
C THR A 307 13.62 27.42 7.75
N LYS A 308 14.32 27.58 6.62
CA LYS A 308 15.42 28.57 6.47
C LYS A 308 14.97 30.00 6.78
N ASN A 309 13.68 30.30 6.59
CA ASN A 309 13.09 31.61 6.84
C ASN A 309 12.64 31.80 8.30
N GLY A 310 12.89 30.82 9.19
CA GLY A 310 12.55 30.92 10.61
C GLY A 310 11.05 30.78 10.85
N ILE A 311 10.39 29.91 10.09
CA ILE A 311 9.05 29.41 10.42
C ILE A 311 9.24 28.03 11.07
N LYS A 312 8.65 27.87 12.24
CA LYS A 312 8.56 26.56 12.90
C LYS A 312 7.21 25.95 12.53
N VAL A 313 7.26 24.76 11.95
CA VAL A 313 6.10 23.92 11.67
C VAL A 313 6.16 22.74 12.63
N VAL A 314 5.13 22.56 13.44
CA VAL A 314 4.97 21.40 14.31
C VAL A 314 3.84 20.55 13.75
N VAL A 315 4.08 19.27 13.53
CA VAL A 315 3.11 18.29 13.03
C VAL A 315 2.92 17.20 14.07
N SER A 316 1.68 16.84 14.33
CA SER A 316 1.34 15.71 15.21
C SER A 316 0.20 14.92 14.58
N PHE A 317 0.11 13.65 14.95
CA PHE A 317 -0.73 12.71 14.23
C PHE A 317 -1.28 11.59 15.10
N CYS A 318 -2.30 10.92 14.60
CA CYS A 318 -2.89 9.72 15.21
C CYS A 318 -3.53 8.85 14.12
N VAL A 319 -3.29 7.54 14.14
CA VAL A 319 -3.85 6.58 13.17
C VAL A 319 -5.29 6.21 13.54
N ASP A 320 -5.58 6.05 14.84
CA ASP A 320 -6.89 5.65 15.36
C ASP A 320 -7.34 6.60 16.49
N PRO A 321 -7.83 7.80 16.13
CA PRO A 321 -8.11 8.84 17.10
C PRO A 321 -9.31 8.50 17.99
N LYS A 322 -9.11 8.56 19.31
CA LYS A 322 -10.16 8.31 20.31
C LYS A 322 -10.78 9.62 20.80
N PRO A 323 -12.09 9.64 21.11
CA PRO A 323 -12.71 10.81 21.72
C PRO A 323 -12.02 11.24 23.01
N ILE A 324 -11.85 12.55 23.20
CA ILE A 324 -11.22 13.14 24.38
C ILE A 324 -12.25 13.92 25.20
N ASN A 325 -12.10 13.89 26.52
CA ASN A 325 -12.99 14.64 27.43
C ASN A 325 -12.60 16.12 27.45
N LYS A 326 -13.16 16.91 26.53
CA LYS A 326 -12.86 18.36 26.40
C LYS A 326 -13.16 19.15 27.68
N ARG A 327 -14.17 18.74 28.46
CA ARG A 327 -14.52 19.41 29.71
C ARG A 327 -13.44 19.20 30.76
N GLU A 328 -13.00 17.96 30.94
CA GLU A 328 -11.91 17.63 31.86
C GLU A 328 -10.59 18.32 31.45
N ILE A 329 -10.31 18.39 30.14
CA ILE A 329 -9.18 19.16 29.61
C ILE A 329 -9.26 20.63 30.03
N GLN A 330 -10.43 21.28 29.87
CA GLN A 330 -10.62 22.67 30.29
C GLN A 330 -10.44 22.84 31.80
N GLU A 331 -11.03 21.96 32.61
CA GLU A 331 -10.89 21.99 34.08
C GLU A 331 -9.43 21.84 34.51
N GLN A 332 -8.66 20.94 33.88
CA GLN A 332 -7.23 20.77 34.14
C GLN A 332 -6.41 22.01 33.72
N ILE A 333 -6.74 22.62 32.58
CA ILE A 333 -6.10 23.84 32.09
C ILE A 333 -6.29 25.00 33.09
N GLU A 334 -7.47 25.13 33.68
CA GLU A 334 -7.78 26.17 34.67
C GLU A 334 -7.05 25.94 35.99
N GLN A 335 -6.92 24.68 36.42
CA GLN A 335 -6.17 24.30 37.63
C GLN A 335 -4.67 24.53 37.46
N GLN A 336 -4.14 24.29 36.25
CA GLN A 336 -2.72 24.50 35.97
C GLN A 336 -2.41 25.99 35.81
N LYS A 337 -1.47 26.49 36.63
CA LYS A 337 -0.91 27.83 36.43
C LYS A 337 0.03 27.80 35.21
N LEU A 338 -0.53 27.92 34.00
CA LEU A 338 0.20 27.98 32.71
C LEU A 338 1.26 29.10 32.75
N LYS A 339 2.49 28.81 33.17
CA LYS A 339 3.53 29.82 33.44
C LYS A 339 4.82 29.50 32.67
N GLY A 340 5.25 30.45 31.86
CA GLY A 340 6.63 30.66 31.36
C GLY A 340 7.19 29.59 30.41
N ASN A 341 7.21 28.34 30.82
CA ASN A 341 7.86 27.24 30.12
C ASN A 341 6.80 26.33 29.48
N MET A 342 6.61 26.43 28.16
CA MET A 342 5.57 25.67 27.46
C MET A 342 5.86 24.16 27.43
N MET A 343 7.13 23.76 27.47
CA MET A 343 7.48 22.34 27.64
C MET A 343 7.00 21.80 28.99
N ALA A 344 7.18 22.57 30.08
CA ALA A 344 6.67 22.15 31.38
C ALA A 344 5.14 22.08 31.43
N VAL A 345 4.46 23.00 30.75
CA VAL A 345 3.00 22.99 30.59
C VAL A 345 2.55 21.72 29.84
N ALA A 346 3.18 21.43 28.70
CA ALA A 346 2.83 20.26 27.89
C ALA A 346 3.03 18.94 28.66
N LEU A 347 4.17 18.79 29.35
CA LEU A 347 4.45 17.61 30.17
C LEU A 347 3.50 17.47 31.36
N ALA A 348 3.12 18.58 32.01
CA ALA A 348 2.19 18.54 33.14
C ALA A 348 0.77 18.15 32.70
N LEU A 349 0.29 18.68 31.57
CA LEU A 349 -1.01 18.29 31.00
C LEU A 349 -1.00 16.86 30.47
N ASN A 350 0.07 16.43 29.77
CA ASN A 350 0.21 15.04 29.33
C ASN A 350 0.26 14.07 30.53
N LYS A 351 0.79 14.47 31.69
CA LYS A 351 0.70 13.65 32.91
C LYS A 351 -0.75 13.45 33.39
N SER A 352 -1.62 14.44 33.22
CA SER A 352 -3.07 14.31 33.49
C SER A 352 -3.78 13.50 32.40
N PHE A 353 -3.25 13.47 31.18
CA PHE A 353 -3.81 12.79 30.01
C PHE A 353 -2.75 11.91 29.32
N PRO A 354 -2.35 10.78 29.93
CA PRO A 354 -1.19 10.01 29.48
C PRO A 354 -1.37 9.41 28.08
N ASP A 355 -2.62 9.21 27.65
CA ASP A 355 -3.00 8.69 26.34
C ASP A 355 -3.18 9.78 25.27
N CYS A 356 -2.81 11.02 25.58
CA CYS A 356 -2.94 12.16 24.67
C CYS A 356 -1.59 12.80 24.37
N LEU A 357 -1.38 13.18 23.12
CA LEU A 357 -0.40 14.21 22.80
C LEU A 357 -0.90 15.56 23.31
N VAL A 358 -0.01 16.32 23.94
CA VAL A 358 -0.23 17.72 24.28
C VAL A 358 0.88 18.56 23.66
N HIS A 359 0.54 19.52 22.82
CA HIS A 359 1.45 20.55 22.34
C HIS A 359 1.03 21.92 22.86
N ALA A 360 1.98 22.64 23.45
CA ALA A 360 1.79 23.98 23.99
C ALA A 360 2.70 24.99 23.27
N VAL A 361 2.13 26.13 22.87
CA VAL A 361 2.87 27.26 22.26
C VAL A 361 2.54 28.53 23.03
N SER A 362 3.55 29.36 23.30
CA SER A 362 3.38 30.60 24.04
C SER A 362 2.46 31.57 23.32
N HIS A 363 1.57 32.24 24.06
CA HIS A 363 0.65 33.26 23.52
C HIS A 363 1.35 34.45 22.84
N TYR A 364 2.66 34.64 23.05
CA TYR A 364 3.46 35.66 22.37
C TYR A 364 3.75 35.31 20.90
N LYS A 365 3.48 34.08 20.47
CA LYS A 365 3.56 33.65 19.07
C LYS A 365 2.18 33.76 18.42
N VAL A 366 2.14 34.15 17.15
CA VAL A 366 0.93 33.99 16.32
C VAL A 366 1.00 32.60 15.72
N VAL A 367 0.08 31.75 16.15
CA VAL A 367 -0.02 30.35 15.72
C VAL A 367 -1.14 30.24 14.71
N VAL A 368 -0.79 29.73 13.54
CA VAL A 368 -1.75 29.22 12.56
C VAL A 368 -1.91 27.73 12.81
N GLU A 369 -3.14 27.23 12.76
CA GLU A 369 -3.46 25.84 13.02
C GLU A 369 -4.44 25.31 11.97
N THR A 370 -4.29 24.03 11.62
CA THR A 370 -5.23 23.28 10.79
C THR A 370 -5.13 21.79 11.12
N ASN A 371 -6.21 21.04 10.95
CA ASN A 371 -6.26 19.61 11.25
C ASN A 371 -7.41 18.91 10.49
N ASN A 372 -7.38 17.58 10.44
CA ASN A 372 -8.46 16.75 9.88
C ASN A 372 -9.05 15.75 10.91
N PHE A 373 -8.90 16.03 12.20
CA PHE A 373 -9.47 15.18 13.25
C PHE A 373 -10.99 15.36 13.34
N HIS A 374 -11.69 14.32 13.81
CA HIS A 374 -13.08 14.48 14.21
C HIS A 374 -13.17 15.44 15.40
N GLU A 375 -14.25 16.22 15.49
CA GLU A 375 -14.41 17.26 16.51
C GLU A 375 -14.22 16.70 17.93
N ASP A 376 -14.76 15.51 18.22
CA ASP A 376 -14.66 14.90 19.55
C ASP A 376 -13.27 14.35 19.92
N CYS A 377 -12.36 14.19 18.94
CA CYS A 377 -11.03 13.62 19.17
C CYS A 377 -9.92 14.68 19.26
N TYR A 378 -10.28 15.97 19.13
CA TYR A 378 -9.32 17.05 19.02
C TYR A 378 -9.73 18.28 19.82
N TYR A 379 -8.77 18.84 20.54
CA TYR A 379 -8.92 20.09 21.27
C TYR A 379 -7.84 21.06 20.79
N TYR A 380 -8.29 22.21 20.29
CA TYR A 380 -7.43 23.37 20.09
C TYR A 380 -8.03 24.58 20.80
N GLY A 381 -7.22 25.25 21.61
CA GLY A 381 -7.69 26.37 22.42
C GLY A 381 -6.61 27.41 22.68
N LYS A 382 -6.96 28.68 22.49
CA LYS A 382 -6.14 29.82 22.93
C LYS A 382 -6.50 30.19 24.36
N GLN A 383 -5.59 29.87 25.28
CA GLN A 383 -5.65 30.26 26.68
C GLN A 383 -4.90 31.59 26.90
N LYS A 384 -5.15 32.23 28.05
CA LYS A 384 -4.54 33.53 28.40
C LYS A 384 -3.01 33.58 28.22
N ARG A 385 -2.34 32.44 28.29
CA ARG A 385 -0.86 32.34 28.25
C ARG A 385 -0.30 31.36 27.22
N ALA A 386 -1.13 30.53 26.60
CA ALA A 386 -0.68 29.49 25.68
C ALA A 386 -1.76 29.16 24.65
N TYR A 387 -1.34 28.76 23.46
CA TYR A 387 -2.10 27.93 22.55
C TYR A 387 -1.87 26.47 22.93
N LEU A 388 -2.94 25.70 23.05
CA LEU A 388 -2.90 24.28 23.39
C LEU A 388 -3.55 23.47 22.29
N CYS A 389 -2.89 22.38 21.91
CA CYS A 389 -3.36 21.38 20.97
C CYS A 389 -3.28 20.02 21.70
N ILE A 390 -4.40 19.31 21.79
CA ILE A 390 -4.50 18.03 22.50
C ILE A 390 -5.34 17.07 21.65
N HIS A 391 -4.81 15.86 21.44
CA HIS A 391 -5.53 14.75 20.81
C HIS A 391 -5.00 13.43 21.34
N SER A 392 -5.76 12.34 21.17
CA SER A 392 -5.28 11.00 21.48
C SER A 392 -4.02 10.67 20.68
N GLN A 393 -3.08 9.94 21.28
CA GLN A 393 -1.87 9.49 20.58
C GLN A 393 -2.08 8.18 19.84
#